data_AF-A0A935CPG4-F1
#
_entry.id   AF-A0A935CPG4-F1
#
_cell.length_a   1.000
_cell.length_b   1.000
_cell.length_c   1.000
_cell.angle_alpha   90.00
_cell.angle_beta   90.00
_cell.angle_gamma   90.00
#
_symmetry.space_group_name_H-M   'P 1'
#
loop_
_entity.id
_entity.type
_entity.pdbx_description
1 polymer ?
#
loop_
_entity_poly.entity_id
_entity_poly.type
_entity_poly.pdbx_seq_one_letter_code
_entity_poly.pdbx_strand_id
1 'polypeptide(L)'
;MLCGWIAALLVTIVIVAAVEMVSKTNLPYGWVGNIVVGFIGGVLGQFVLGQRGPTLAGVYVIETFIGSLVFVLAAKWVMGRMAARR
;
A
#
# COMPACT_ATOMS: atom_id res chain seq x y z
N MET A 1 -8.59 23.49 -5.00
CA MET A 1 -8.33 22.70 -3.78
C MET A 1 -8.80 21.25 -3.91
N LEU A 2 -10.04 20.96 -4.34
CA LEU A 2 -10.55 19.58 -4.51
C LEU A 2 -9.81 18.72 -5.56
N CYS A 3 -9.34 19.30 -6.67
CA CYS A 3 -8.69 18.53 -7.75
C CYS A 3 -7.39 17.82 -7.31
N GLY A 4 -6.67 18.36 -6.32
CA GLY A 4 -5.42 17.79 -5.82
C GLY A 4 -5.64 16.52 -4.99
N TRP A 5 -6.66 16.50 -4.14
CA TRP A 5 -6.96 15.36 -3.27
C TRP A 5 -7.49 14.16 -4.07
N ILE A 6 -8.30 14.41 -5.09
CA ILE A 6 -8.80 13.35 -5.99
C ILE A 6 -7.64 12.74 -6.77
N ALA A 7 -6.73 13.58 -7.31
CA ALA A 7 -5.55 13.11 -8.02
C ALA A 7 -4.61 12.31 -7.10
N ALA A 8 -4.41 12.75 -5.85
CA ALA A 8 -3.64 12.02 -4.85
C ALA A 8 -4.24 10.63 -4.56
N LEU A 9 -5.56 10.54 -4.39
CA LEU A 9 -6.24 9.25 -4.18
C LEU A 9 -6.09 8.32 -5.39
N LEU A 10 -6.25 8.85 -6.60
CA LEU A 10 -6.05 8.07 -7.84
C LEU A 10 -4.62 7.55 -7.95
N VAL A 11 -3.62 8.42 -7.74
CA VAL A 11 -2.20 8.02 -7.78
C VAL A 11 -1.90 6.97 -6.73
N THR A 12 -2.43 7.12 -5.51
CA THR A 12 -2.24 6.14 -4.44
C THR A 12 -2.83 4.78 -4.82
N ILE A 13 -4.04 4.74 -5.37
CA ILE A 13 -4.68 3.50 -5.83
C ILE A 13 -3.85 2.82 -6.94
N VAL A 14 -3.32 3.60 -7.89
CA VAL A 14 -2.47 3.08 -8.97
C VAL A 14 -1.16 2.49 -8.42
N ILE A 15 -0.52 3.16 -7.46
CA ILE A 15 0.69 2.66 -6.82
C ILE A 15 0.41 1.36 -6.06
N VAL A 16 -0.69 1.31 -5.30
CA VAL A 16 -1.10 0.11 -4.55
C VAL A 16 -1.38 -1.06 -5.52
N ALA A 17 -2.06 -0.81 -6.64
CA ALA A 17 -2.27 -1.83 -7.66
C ALA A 17 -0.94 -2.35 -8.24
N ALA A 18 0.04 -1.48 -8.49
CA ALA A 18 1.38 -1.89 -8.92
C ALA A 18 2.10 -2.74 -7.85
N VAL A 19 1.98 -2.37 -6.58
CA VAL A 19 2.54 -3.14 -5.46
C VAL A 19 1.90 -4.52 -5.36
N GLU A 20 0.58 -4.63 -5.55
CA GLU A 20 -0.11 -5.92 -5.56
C GLU A 20 0.39 -6.83 -6.68
N MET A 21 0.55 -6.29 -7.89
CA MET A 21 1.08 -7.03 -9.03
C MET A 21 2.48 -7.59 -8.76
N VAL A 22 3.31 -6.83 -8.03
CA VAL A 22 4.67 -7.25 -7.63
C VAL A 22 4.62 -8.26 -6.48
N SER A 23 3.79 -8.01 -5.47
CA SER A 23 3.76 -8.79 -4.23
C SER A 23 3.07 -10.14 -4.42
N LYS A 24 2.16 -10.26 -5.40
CA LYS A 24 1.34 -11.45 -5.70
C LYS A 24 0.78 -12.12 -4.44
N THR A 25 0.39 -11.30 -3.47
CA THR A 25 -0.15 -11.75 -2.20
C THR A 25 -1.64 -12.01 -2.33
N ASN A 26 -2.12 -13.07 -1.69
CA ASN A 26 -3.54 -13.33 -1.55
C ASN A 26 -3.86 -13.24 -0.06
N LEU A 27 -4.34 -12.07 0.36
CA LEU A 27 -4.80 -11.87 1.73
C LEU A 27 -6.23 -12.44 1.87
N PRO A 28 -6.64 -12.86 3.08
CA PRO A 28 -8.05 -13.11 3.35
C PRO A 28 -8.86 -11.85 2.97
N TYR A 29 -10.07 -12.03 2.45
CA TYR A 29 -10.87 -11.01 1.74
C TYR A 29 -10.44 -10.72 0.28
N GLY A 30 -9.54 -11.52 -0.30
CA GLY A 30 -9.21 -11.49 -1.73
C GLY A 30 -8.60 -10.15 -2.16
N TRP A 31 -9.10 -9.57 -3.26
CA TRP A 31 -8.59 -8.30 -3.78
C TRP A 31 -8.81 -7.12 -2.81
N VAL A 32 -9.85 -7.18 -1.95
CA VAL A 32 -10.21 -6.05 -1.08
C VAL A 32 -9.21 -5.97 0.06
N GLY A 33 -8.83 -7.13 0.60
CA GLY A 33 -7.81 -7.22 1.64
C GLY A 33 -6.47 -6.64 1.17
N ASN A 34 -6.05 -6.94 -0.06
CA ASN A 34 -4.83 -6.37 -0.63
C ASN A 34 -4.90 -4.86 -0.77
N ILE A 35 -5.99 -4.31 -1.32
CA ILE A 35 -6.09 -2.87 -1.56
C ILE A 35 -6.07 -2.11 -0.23
N VAL A 36 -6.83 -2.59 0.77
CA VAL A 36 -6.90 -1.94 2.09
C VAL A 36 -5.55 -1.99 2.80
N VAL A 37 -4.90 -3.16 2.81
CA VAL A 37 -3.58 -3.32 3.45
C VAL A 37 -2.52 -2.52 2.71
N GLY A 38 -2.54 -2.52 1.38
CA GLY A 38 -1.67 -1.70 0.54
C GLY A 38 -1.87 -0.22 0.81
N PHE A 39 -3.11 0.27 0.87
CA PHE A 39 -3.41 1.67 1.14
C PHE A 39 -2.90 2.12 2.52
N ILE A 40 -3.14 1.32 3.57
CA ILE A 40 -2.63 1.60 4.92
C ILE A 40 -1.10 1.61 4.90
N GLY A 41 -0.48 0.62 4.26
CA GLY A 41 0.96 0.54 4.12
C GLY A 41 1.56 1.73 3.39
N GLY A 42 0.92 2.21 2.33
CA GLY A 42 1.38 3.36 1.57
C GLY A 42 1.33 4.66 2.37
N VAL A 43 0.22 4.89 3.09
CA VAL A 43 0.09 6.04 3.99
C VAL A 43 1.15 5.98 5.09
N LEU A 44 1.29 4.83 5.76
CA LEU A 44 2.33 4.64 6.79
C LEU A 44 3.75 4.75 6.24
N GLY A 45 3.98 4.30 5.00
CA GLY A 45 5.25 4.43 4.30
C GLY A 45 5.70 5.87 4.19
N GLN A 46 4.81 6.77 3.79
CA GLN A 46 5.11 8.20 3.72
C GLN A 46 5.41 8.80 5.10
N PHE A 47 4.70 8.36 6.14
CA PHE A 47 4.96 8.83 7.51
C PHE A 47 6.30 8.34 8.06
N VAL A 48 6.68 7.08 7.77
CA VAL A 48 7.88 6.44 8.36
C VAL A 48 9.15 6.73 7.55
N LEU A 49 9.08 6.64 6.22
CA LEU A 49 10.23 6.86 5.33
C LEU A 49 10.48 8.36 5.08
N GLY A 50 9.53 9.20 5.48
CA GLY A 50 9.57 10.64 5.25
C GLY A 50 9.15 11.00 3.84
N GLN A 51 9.46 12.25 3.48
CA GLN A 51 8.99 12.91 2.26
C GLN A 51 10.19 13.34 1.41
N ARG A 52 11.06 12.39 1.05
CA ARG A 52 12.34 12.67 0.37
C ARG A 52 12.36 12.19 -1.08
N GLY A 53 11.31 11.51 -1.54
CA GLY A 53 11.16 10.98 -2.88
C GLY A 53 10.40 11.92 -3.84
N PRO A 54 10.35 11.54 -5.12
CA PRO A 54 9.59 12.24 -6.14
C PRO A 54 8.09 12.17 -5.86
N THR A 55 7.44 13.34 -5.93
CA THR A 55 6.00 13.49 -5.69
C THR A 55 5.22 13.44 -7.01
N LEU A 56 4.17 12.61 -7.08
CA LEU A 56 3.14 12.70 -8.10
C LEU A 56 1.82 13.14 -7.47
N ALA A 57 1.24 14.23 -7.94
CA ALA A 57 -0.04 14.78 -7.43
C ALA A 57 -0.08 14.98 -5.91
N GLY A 58 1.08 15.25 -5.27
CA GLY A 58 1.19 15.39 -3.81
C GLY A 58 1.38 14.07 -3.05
N VAL A 59 1.55 12.95 -3.76
CA VAL A 59 1.83 11.62 -3.21
C VAL A 59 3.28 11.25 -3.48
N TYR A 60 4.00 10.89 -2.42
CA TYR A 60 5.39 10.45 -2.49
C TYR A 60 5.47 9.01 -3.01
N VAL A 61 5.89 8.85 -4.27
CA VAL A 61 5.70 7.58 -4.99
C VAL A 61 6.53 6.46 -4.38
N ILE A 62 7.81 6.73 -4.10
CA ILE A 62 8.76 5.72 -3.61
C ILE A 62 8.36 5.26 -2.21
N GLU A 63 8.05 6.20 -1.33
CA GLU A 63 7.69 5.93 0.05
C GLU A 63 6.34 5.20 0.16
N THR A 64 5.38 5.58 -0.68
CA THR A 64 4.09 4.87 -0.79
C THR A 64 4.28 3.46 -1.30
N PHE A 65 5.14 3.26 -2.32
CA PHE A 65 5.41 1.94 -2.88
C PHE A 65 6.08 1.02 -1.87
N ILE A 66 7.16 1.48 -1.23
CA ILE A 66 7.91 0.71 -0.24
C ILE A 66 7.02 0.43 0.99
N GLY A 67 6.31 1.43 1.49
CA GLY A 67 5.41 1.26 2.63
C GLY A 67 4.32 0.24 2.36
N SER A 68 3.64 0.36 1.22
CA SER A 68 2.62 -0.61 0.79
C SER A 68 3.20 -2.02 0.70
N LEU A 69 4.36 -2.17 0.05
CA LEU A 69 5.00 -3.47 -0.16
C LEU A 69 5.36 -4.15 1.17
N VAL A 70 6.00 -3.41 2.07
CA VAL A 70 6.38 -3.93 3.39
C VAL A 70 5.15 -4.33 4.20
N PHE A 71 4.11 -3.49 4.19
CA PHE A 71 2.90 -3.75 4.97
C PHE A 71 2.10 -4.94 4.42
N VAL A 72 1.98 -5.07 3.10
CA VAL A 72 1.35 -6.21 2.42
C VAL A 72 2.06 -7.52 2.77
N LEU A 73 3.40 -7.53 2.74
CA LEU A 73 4.19 -8.69 3.11
C LEU A 73 4.05 -9.03 4.61
N ALA A 74 4.08 -8.04 5.48
CA ALA A 74 3.88 -8.22 6.91
C ALA A 74 2.48 -8.78 7.21
N ALA A 75 1.44 -8.23 6.60
CA ALA A 75 0.07 -8.68 6.75
C ALA A 75 -0.11 -10.13 6.26
N LYS A 76 0.47 -10.48 5.10
CA LYS A 76 0.49 -11.86 4.59
C LYS A 76 1.12 -12.82 5.60
N TRP A 77 2.24 -12.42 6.21
CA TRP A 77 2.93 -13.26 7.18
C TRP A 77 2.16 -13.45 8.48
N VAL A 78 1.59 -12.37 9.03
CA VAL A 78 0.76 -12.41 10.25
C VAL A 78 -0.47 -13.29 10.02
N MET A 79 -1.17 -13.09 8.90
CA MET A 79 -2.38 -13.86 8.60
C MET A 79 -2.07 -15.32 8.23
N GLY A 80 -0.96 -15.57 7.53
CA GLY A 80 -0.48 -16.94 7.27
C GLY A 80 -0.21 -17.71 8.56
N ARG A 81 0.35 -17.05 9.59
CA ARG A 81 0.54 -17.67 10.91
C ARG A 81 -0.76 -17.88 11.68
N MET A 82 -1.73 -16.99 11.54
CA MET A 82 -3.03 -17.17 12.19
C MET A 82 -3.82 -18.32 11.58
N ALA A 83 -3.74 -18.48 10.25
CA ALA A 83 -4.37 -19.61 9.55
C ALA A 83 -3.72 -20.96 9.91
N ALA A 84 -2.39 -21.00 10.07
CA ALA A 84 -1.66 -22.22 10.45
C ALA A 84 -1.88 -22.67 11.91
N ARG A 85 -2.53 -21.85 12.74
CA ARG A 85 -2.86 -22.17 14.14
C ARG A 85 -4.29 -22.69 14.34
N ARG A 86 -5.06 -22.83 13.26
CA ARG A 86 -6.42 -23.40 13.26
C ARG A 86 -6.40 -24.79 12.63
#